data_AF-A0A9K3I8T9-F1
#
_entry.id   AF-A0A9K3I8T9-F1
#
_cell.length_a   1.000
_cell.length_b   1.000
_cell.length_c   1.000
_cell.angle_alpha   90.00
_cell.angle_beta   90.00
_cell.angle_gamma   90.00
#
_symmetry.space_group_name_H-M   'P 1'
#
loop_
_entity.id
_entity.type
_entity.pdbx_description
1 polymer ?
#
loop_
_entity_poly.entity_id
_entity_poly.type
_entity_poly.pdbx_seq_one_letter_code
_entity_poly.pdbx_strand_id
1 'polypeptide(L)'
;MVFRYHNMIGGGTGPADGTRATTYTPGPIHMKSMLQATDDLPLNFGFTGKGNSAKPEGIHEIIRAGAMGLKLHEDWGTTPATIDNCLAVADQYDIQVNIHTDTLNESGFVEHTIAAFKDRTIQTYHR
;
A
#
# COMPACT_ATOMS: atom_id res chain seq x y z
N MET A 1 17.50 13.17 22.85
CA MET A 1 16.39 12.21 22.69
C MET A 1 16.88 11.12 21.74
N VAL A 2 16.87 9.84 22.15
CA VAL A 2 17.22 8.72 21.26
C VAL A 2 15.91 8.03 20.90
N PHE A 3 15.51 8.06 19.64
CA PHE A 3 14.34 7.33 19.16
C PHE A 3 14.64 5.81 19.17
N ARG A 4 13.69 5.00 19.65
CA ARG A 4 13.82 3.54 19.77
C ARG A 4 12.76 2.85 18.91
N TYR A 5 12.94 2.89 17.59
CA TYR A 5 12.14 2.12 16.65
C TYR A 5 12.97 0.93 16.17
N HIS A 6 12.36 -0.26 16.15
CA HIS A 6 13.01 -1.50 15.70
C HIS A 6 12.32 -2.12 14.49
N ASN A 7 11.14 -1.62 14.13
CA ASN A 7 10.33 -2.10 13.00
C ASN A 7 9.96 -0.90 12.13
N MET A 8 10.15 -1.02 10.83
CA MET A 8 9.80 -0.02 9.83
C MET A 8 8.89 -0.67 8.80
N ILE A 9 7.61 -0.27 8.77
CA ILE A 9 6.63 -0.75 7.80
C ILE A 9 6.19 0.42 6.93
N GLY A 10 6.28 0.26 5.62
CA GLY A 10 5.95 1.31 4.66
C GLY A 10 6.39 0.90 3.25
N GLY A 11 6.62 1.86 2.36
CA GLY A 11 7.10 1.54 1.02
C GLY A 11 7.76 2.75 0.37
N GLY A 12 8.52 2.50 -0.68
CA GLY A 12 9.23 3.53 -1.41
C GLY A 12 10.43 3.01 -2.18
N THR A 13 11.04 3.86 -3.00
CA THR A 13 12.20 3.54 -3.85
C THR A 13 13.27 4.63 -3.79
N GLY A 14 13.44 5.25 -2.61
CA GLY A 14 14.28 6.43 -2.44
C GLY A 14 13.53 7.75 -2.71
N PRO A 15 14.22 8.85 -3.05
CA PRO A 15 13.63 10.19 -3.11
C PRO A 15 12.83 10.49 -4.40
N ALA A 16 12.27 9.45 -5.03
CA ALA A 16 11.41 9.61 -6.19
C ALA A 16 10.08 10.28 -5.80
N ASP A 17 9.51 11.10 -6.68
CA ASP A 17 8.28 11.86 -6.39
C ASP A 17 7.14 10.97 -5.92
N GLY A 18 6.97 9.78 -6.51
CA GLY A 18 5.98 8.81 -6.07
C GLY A 18 6.18 8.33 -4.62
N THR A 19 7.43 8.15 -4.17
CA THR A 19 7.74 7.77 -2.77
C THR A 19 7.58 8.94 -1.81
N ARG A 20 7.88 10.16 -2.27
CA ARG A 20 7.67 11.37 -1.47
C ARG A 20 6.19 11.62 -1.19
N ALA A 21 5.32 11.17 -2.09
CA ALA A 21 3.87 11.23 -1.92
C ALA A 21 3.30 9.99 -1.20
N THR A 22 3.80 8.79 -1.50
CA THR A 22 3.11 7.55 -1.15
C THR A 22 4.02 6.52 -0.47
N THR A 23 3.40 5.71 0.39
CA THR A 23 4.06 4.62 1.10
C THR A 23 3.88 3.30 0.33
N TYR A 24 4.40 3.20 -0.89
CA TYR A 24 4.48 1.91 -1.60
C TYR A 24 5.75 1.75 -2.42
N THR A 25 6.13 0.50 -2.64
CA THR A 25 7.18 0.05 -3.56
C THR A 25 6.50 -0.53 -4.81
N PRO A 26 6.56 0.13 -5.99
CA PRO A 26 5.55 -0.05 -7.04
C PRO A 26 5.73 -1.25 -7.97
N GLY A 27 6.88 -1.94 -7.95
CA GLY A 27 7.13 -3.02 -8.92
C GLY A 27 8.14 -4.06 -8.42
N PRO A 28 8.15 -5.27 -9.02
CA PRO A 28 8.97 -6.39 -8.54
C PRO A 28 10.47 -6.10 -8.48
N ILE A 29 11.02 -5.38 -9.47
CA ILE A 29 12.43 -4.99 -9.49
C ILE A 29 12.73 -4.05 -8.32
N HIS A 30 11.87 -3.06 -8.08
CA HIS A 30 12.02 -2.15 -6.95
C HIS A 30 11.91 -2.88 -5.60
N MET A 31 10.98 -3.84 -5.49
CA MET A 31 10.82 -4.65 -4.27
C MET A 31 12.10 -5.42 -3.95
N LYS A 32 12.64 -6.12 -4.94
CA LYS A 32 13.93 -6.81 -4.82
C LYS A 32 15.03 -5.86 -4.38
N SER A 33 15.16 -4.70 -5.03
CA SER A 33 16.20 -3.71 -4.69
C SER A 33 16.06 -3.20 -3.27
N MET A 34 14.84 -2.93 -2.78
CA MET A 34 14.62 -2.43 -1.43
C MET A 34 14.94 -3.49 -0.36
N LEU A 35 14.52 -4.75 -0.59
CA LEU A 35 14.87 -5.86 0.29
C LEU A 35 16.38 -6.02 0.41
N GLN A 36 17.11 -6.00 -0.72
CA GLN A 36 18.56 -6.10 -0.75
C GLN A 36 19.24 -4.89 -0.11
N ALA A 37 18.72 -3.68 -0.32
CA ALA A 37 19.30 -2.45 0.22
C ALA A 37 19.20 -2.35 1.76
N THR A 38 18.28 -3.09 2.38
CA THR A 38 18.06 -3.06 3.83
C THR A 38 18.54 -4.31 4.58
N ASP A 39 19.13 -5.29 3.88
CA ASP A 39 19.46 -6.62 4.44
C ASP A 39 20.46 -6.56 5.61
N ASP A 40 21.41 -5.62 5.55
CA ASP A 40 22.44 -5.45 6.59
C ASP A 40 22.04 -4.44 7.69
N LEU A 41 20.84 -3.85 7.61
CA LEU A 41 20.39 -2.87 8.61
C LEU A 41 19.80 -3.59 9.83
N PRO A 42 20.15 -3.19 11.07
CA PRO A 42 19.68 -3.86 12.29
C PRO A 42 18.26 -3.43 12.68
N LEU A 43 17.31 -3.51 11.74
CA LEU A 43 15.89 -3.19 11.88
C LEU A 43 15.05 -4.21 11.11
N ASN A 44 13.84 -4.47 11.56
CA ASN A 44 12.89 -5.27 10.81
C ASN A 44 12.18 -4.39 9.77
N PHE A 45 12.12 -4.85 8.51
CA PHE A 45 11.45 -4.13 7.42
C PHE A 45 10.25 -4.91 6.89
N GLY A 46 9.16 -4.18 6.64
CA GLY A 46 8.01 -4.67 5.88
C GLY A 46 7.67 -3.68 4.77
N PHE A 47 7.68 -4.13 3.52
CA PHE A 47 7.40 -3.27 2.37
C PHE A 47 5.97 -3.44 1.86
N THR A 48 5.28 -2.35 1.61
CA THR A 48 3.94 -2.32 1.02
C THR A 48 4.02 -2.09 -0.49
N GLY A 49 3.20 -2.82 -1.25
CA GLY A 49 3.04 -2.65 -2.69
C GLY A 49 1.99 -1.60 -3.06
N LYS A 50 1.94 -1.19 -4.33
CA LYS A 50 0.89 -0.31 -4.84
C LYS A 50 -0.43 -1.09 -4.97
N GLY A 51 -1.48 -0.63 -4.29
CA GLY A 51 -2.82 -1.23 -4.36
C GLY A 51 -3.76 -0.57 -5.38
N ASN A 52 -3.44 0.63 -5.89
CA ASN A 52 -4.28 1.36 -6.83
C ASN A 52 -4.26 0.73 -8.22
N SER A 53 -5.13 -0.25 -8.45
CA SER A 53 -5.45 -0.83 -9.76
C SER A 53 -6.90 -1.34 -9.74
N ALA A 54 -7.64 -1.13 -10.82
CA ALA A 54 -8.97 -1.72 -11.00
C ALA A 54 -8.91 -3.15 -11.55
N LYS A 55 -7.71 -3.69 -11.81
CA LYS A 55 -7.48 -5.08 -12.22
C LYS A 55 -6.45 -5.77 -11.32
N PRO A 56 -6.56 -7.08 -11.08
CA PRO A 56 -5.79 -7.75 -10.04
C PRO A 56 -4.34 -8.12 -10.43
N GLU A 57 -4.01 -8.18 -11.72
CA GLU A 57 -2.79 -8.85 -12.21
C GLU A 57 -1.50 -8.23 -11.62
N GLY A 58 -1.39 -6.89 -11.69
CA GLY A 58 -0.24 -6.18 -11.13
C GLY A 58 -0.15 -6.25 -9.60
N ILE A 59 -1.29 -6.41 -8.91
CA ILE A 59 -1.33 -6.56 -7.45
C ILE A 59 -0.78 -7.94 -7.06
N HIS A 60 -1.17 -9.00 -7.77
CA HIS A 60 -0.61 -10.33 -7.55
C HIS A 60 0.91 -10.37 -7.78
N GLU A 61 1.41 -9.67 -8.79
CA GLU A 61 2.84 -9.60 -9.08
C GLU A 61 3.65 -8.95 -7.94
N ILE A 62 3.17 -7.82 -7.40
CA ILE A 62 3.91 -7.11 -6.35
C ILE A 62 3.89 -7.86 -5.01
N ILE A 63 2.80 -8.59 -4.71
CA ILE A 63 2.74 -9.46 -3.51
C ILE A 63 3.74 -10.61 -3.65
N ARG A 64 3.72 -11.32 -4.78
CA ARG A 64 4.70 -12.40 -5.04
C ARG A 64 6.15 -11.93 -5.03
N ALA A 65 6.39 -10.65 -5.33
CA ALA A 65 7.72 -10.06 -5.27
C ALA A 65 8.22 -9.75 -3.85
N GLY A 66 7.35 -9.82 -2.84
CA GLY A 66 7.71 -9.62 -1.43
C GLY A 66 6.93 -8.53 -0.68
N ALA A 67 5.88 -7.95 -1.27
CA ALA A 67 5.03 -7.02 -0.53
C ALA A 67 4.26 -7.74 0.58
N MET A 68 4.35 -7.24 1.82
CA MET A 68 3.63 -7.78 2.99
C MET A 68 2.28 -7.10 3.25
N GLY A 69 1.96 -6.09 2.44
CA GLY A 69 0.70 -5.34 2.47
C GLY A 69 0.60 -4.44 1.25
N LEU A 70 -0.52 -3.75 1.10
CA LEU A 70 -0.78 -2.84 -0.01
C LEU A 70 -1.09 -1.43 0.50
N LYS A 71 -0.83 -0.41 -0.32
CA LYS A 71 -1.26 0.97 -0.08
C LYS A 71 -2.15 1.46 -1.21
N LEU A 72 -3.34 1.92 -0.85
CA LEU A 72 -4.20 2.78 -1.67
C LEU A 72 -3.88 4.24 -1.33
N HIS A 73 -3.58 5.06 -2.35
CA HIS A 73 -3.32 6.49 -2.19
C HIS A 73 -4.04 7.32 -3.25
N GLU A 74 -4.60 8.47 -2.85
CA GLU A 74 -5.43 9.29 -3.73
C GLU A 74 -4.68 9.85 -4.94
N ASP A 75 -3.41 10.20 -4.78
CA ASP A 75 -2.48 10.60 -5.85
C ASP A 75 -2.39 9.59 -7.02
N TRP A 76 -2.86 8.36 -6.79
CA TRP A 76 -2.93 7.29 -7.78
C TRP A 76 -4.35 6.75 -7.99
N GLY A 77 -5.36 7.47 -7.51
CA GLY A 77 -6.78 7.17 -7.63
C GLY A 77 -7.25 6.16 -6.59
N THR A 78 -7.75 6.62 -5.45
CA THR A 78 -8.41 5.79 -4.43
C THR A 78 -9.92 5.73 -4.70
N THR A 79 -10.29 5.17 -5.85
CA THR A 79 -11.69 5.06 -6.26
C THR A 79 -12.34 3.77 -5.70
N PRO A 80 -13.68 3.68 -5.60
CA PRO A 80 -14.37 2.46 -5.17
C PRO A 80 -13.93 1.19 -5.92
N ALA A 81 -13.67 1.27 -7.22
CA ALA A 81 -13.21 0.14 -8.02
C ALA A 81 -11.80 -0.35 -7.60
N THR A 82 -10.88 0.59 -7.32
CA THR A 82 -9.54 0.23 -6.84
C THR A 82 -9.57 -0.32 -5.42
N ILE A 83 -10.42 0.23 -4.55
CA ILE A 83 -10.63 -0.25 -3.18
C ILE A 83 -11.13 -1.70 -3.21
N ASP A 84 -12.18 -1.97 -3.99
CA ASP A 84 -12.81 -3.28 -4.05
C ASP A 84 -11.85 -4.37 -4.56
N ASN A 85 -11.14 -4.08 -5.65
CA ASN A 85 -10.16 -4.99 -6.24
C ASN A 85 -8.97 -5.23 -5.29
N CYS A 86 -8.42 -4.17 -4.68
CA CYS A 86 -7.29 -4.27 -3.75
C CYS A 86 -7.63 -5.16 -2.55
N LEU A 87 -8.80 -4.94 -1.92
CA LEU A 87 -9.25 -5.74 -0.78
C LEU A 87 -9.56 -7.19 -1.19
N ALA A 88 -10.16 -7.42 -2.36
CA ALA A 88 -10.44 -8.77 -2.85
C ALA A 88 -9.16 -9.58 -3.11
N VAL A 89 -8.08 -8.93 -3.57
CA VAL A 89 -6.78 -9.57 -3.70
C VAL A 89 -6.12 -9.76 -2.33
N ALA A 90 -6.24 -8.80 -1.42
CA ALA A 90 -5.66 -8.90 -0.09
C ALA A 90 -6.19 -10.12 0.70
N ASP A 91 -7.50 -10.39 0.62
CA ASP A 91 -8.13 -11.57 1.24
C ASP A 91 -7.55 -12.90 0.72
N GLN A 92 -7.10 -12.96 -0.54
CA GLN A 92 -6.53 -14.17 -1.13
C GLN A 92 -5.11 -14.47 -0.61
N TYR A 93 -4.39 -13.44 -0.15
CA TYR A 93 -2.99 -13.54 0.28
C TYR A 93 -2.80 -13.35 1.79
N ASP A 94 -3.89 -13.06 2.52
CA ASP A 94 -3.87 -12.77 3.96
C ASP A 94 -2.90 -11.63 4.31
N ILE A 95 -3.05 -10.49 3.61
CA ILE A 95 -2.22 -9.30 3.82
C ILE A 95 -3.06 -8.07 4.15
N GLN A 96 -2.47 -7.11 4.85
CA GLN A 96 -3.15 -5.86 5.22
C GLN A 96 -3.22 -4.87 4.04
N VAL A 97 -4.30 -4.10 3.98
CA VAL A 97 -4.44 -2.93 3.09
C VAL A 97 -4.44 -1.64 3.90
N ASN A 98 -3.53 -0.73 3.55
CA ASN A 98 -3.47 0.62 4.07
C ASN A 98 -4.15 1.59 3.11
N ILE A 99 -4.88 2.58 3.60
CA ILE A 99 -5.60 3.55 2.75
C ILE A 99 -5.36 5.00 3.15
N HIS A 100 -5.09 5.82 2.14
CA HIS A 100 -5.28 7.27 2.10
C HIS A 100 -6.40 7.55 1.11
N THR A 101 -7.53 8.06 1.61
CA THR A 101 -8.80 8.17 0.88
C THR A 101 -8.82 9.36 -0.09
N ASP A 102 -9.80 9.37 -0.98
CA ASP A 102 -10.10 10.47 -1.89
C ASP A 102 -10.47 11.75 -1.12
N THR A 103 -9.53 12.67 -0.96
CA THR A 103 -9.76 13.93 -0.22
C THR A 103 -10.72 14.85 -0.98
N LEU A 104 -10.68 14.78 -2.31
CA LEU A 104 -11.45 15.65 -3.20
C LEU A 104 -12.92 15.24 -3.28
N ASN A 105 -13.26 14.02 -2.83
CA ASN A 105 -14.54 13.37 -3.06
C ASN A 105 -14.86 13.27 -4.57
N GLU A 106 -13.83 13.09 -5.40
CA GLU A 106 -13.97 12.99 -6.87
C GLU A 106 -14.85 11.79 -7.26
N SER A 107 -14.64 10.67 -6.58
CA SER A 107 -15.32 9.40 -6.83
C SER A 107 -16.49 9.12 -5.86
N GLY A 108 -16.74 10.06 -4.94
CA GLY A 108 -17.79 10.00 -3.93
C GLY A 108 -17.32 10.45 -2.55
N PHE A 109 -18.27 10.74 -1.67
CA PHE A 109 -18.00 11.06 -0.26
C PHE A 109 -17.56 9.82 0.55
N VAL A 110 -17.19 10.04 1.82
CA VAL A 110 -16.68 9.01 2.74
C VAL A 110 -17.58 7.78 2.86
N GLU A 111 -18.90 7.93 2.80
CA GLU A 111 -19.86 6.84 2.84
C GLU A 111 -19.75 5.89 1.64
N HIS A 112 -19.35 6.40 0.47
CA HIS A 112 -19.10 5.60 -0.73
C HIS A 112 -17.79 4.81 -0.60
N THR A 113 -16.76 5.44 -0.01
CA THR A 113 -15.51 4.76 0.34
C THR A 113 -15.75 3.64 1.36
N ILE A 114 -16.54 3.90 2.41
CA ILE A 114 -16.91 2.90 3.41
C ILE A 114 -17.70 1.76 2.77
N ALA A 115 -18.68 2.07 1.92
CA ALA A 115 -19.45 1.06 1.18
C ALA A 115 -18.55 0.18 0.29
N ALA A 116 -17.50 0.75 -0.31
CA ALA A 116 -16.53 0.00 -1.11
C ALA A 116 -15.68 -1.00 -0.30
N PHE A 117 -15.52 -0.78 1.01
CA PHE A 117 -14.84 -1.74 1.87
C PHE A 117 -15.60 -3.07 1.98
N LYS A 118 -16.93 -3.06 1.89
CA LYS A 118 -17.80 -4.25 2.03
C LYS A 118 -17.48 -5.04 3.30
N ASP A 119 -17.31 -4.30 4.41
CA ASP A 119 -16.97 -4.82 5.74
C ASP A 119 -15.66 -5.63 5.84
N ARG A 120 -14.79 -5.57 4.82
CA ARG A 120 -13.44 -6.17 4.88
C ARG A 120 -12.51 -5.32 5.72
N THR A 121 -11.48 -5.98 6.27
CA THR A 121 -10.49 -5.33 7.12
C THR A 121 -9.61 -4.37 6.31
N ILE A 122 -9.42 -3.15 6.83
CA ILE A 122 -8.57 -2.13 6.22
C ILE A 122 -7.98 -1.22 7.29
N GLN A 123 -6.71 -0.81 7.12
CA GLN A 123 -6.05 0.14 8.00
C GLN A 123 -6.07 1.54 7.39
N THR A 124 -6.64 2.48 8.12
CA THR A 124 -6.82 3.85 7.66
C THR A 124 -5.75 4.75 8.24
N TYR A 125 -4.92 5.32 7.37
CA TYR A 125 -3.85 6.22 7.80
C TYR A 125 -4.41 7.58 8.24
N HIS A 126 -3.68 8.25 9.14
CA HIS A 126 -3.90 9.64 9.60
C HIS A 126 -5.39 9.99 9.77
N ARG A 127 -6.07 9.18 10.59
CA ARG A 127 -7.43 9.43 11.06
C ARG A 127 -7.43 10.32 12.29
#